data_AF-A0A673MR46-F1
#
_entry.id   AF-A0A673MR46-F1
#
_cell.length_a   1.000
_cell.length_b   1.000
_cell.length_c   1.000
_cell.angle_alpha   90.00
_cell.angle_beta   90.00
_cell.angle_gamma   90.00
#
_symmetry.space_group_name_H-M   'P 1'
#
loop_
_entity.id
_entity.type
_entity.pdbx_description
1 polymer ?
#
loop_
_entity_poly.entity_id
_entity_poly.type
_entity_poly.pdbx_seq_one_letter_code
_entity_poly.pdbx_strand_id
1 'polypeptide(L)'
;MDLTGISCLSVCRERMRLPYMTDQCEQMLKISNEFVRLQVSNEEYLCMKVLLLLSTVPKDGLKSQSVFEELRMSYIKELGKAIVKREENSSKNWQRFYQLTKLLDSMHDVMNFILNNGTGVGVSRYTGIDDNHDI
;
A
#
# COMPACT_ATOMS: atom_id res chain seq x y z
N MET A 1 5.71 -2.15 -18.37
CA MET A 1 6.04 -2.83 -17.11
C MET A 1 7.24 -3.70 -17.41
N ASP A 2 8.41 -3.19 -17.05
CA ASP A 2 9.72 -3.70 -17.49
C ASP A 2 10.11 -4.98 -16.74
N LEU A 3 11.23 -5.57 -17.17
CA LEU A 3 11.92 -6.76 -16.65
C LEU A 3 12.04 -6.84 -15.12
N THR A 4 11.88 -5.72 -14.39
CA THR A 4 11.88 -5.64 -12.93
C THR A 4 10.76 -6.46 -12.26
N GLY A 5 9.58 -6.58 -12.87
CA GLY A 5 8.47 -7.38 -12.30
C GLY A 5 8.75 -8.90 -12.28
N ILE A 6 9.45 -9.40 -13.31
CA ILE A 6 9.84 -10.81 -13.43
C ILE A 6 11.01 -11.12 -12.48
N SER A 7 11.93 -10.16 -12.28
CA SER A 7 13.06 -10.30 -11.36
C SER A 7 12.64 -10.39 -9.88
N CYS A 8 11.60 -9.68 -9.45
CA CYS A 8 11.09 -9.80 -8.08
C CYS A 8 10.51 -11.21 -7.81
N LEU A 9 9.84 -11.80 -8.82
CA LEU A 9 9.27 -13.14 -8.72
C LEU A 9 10.36 -14.22 -8.56
N SER A 10 11.46 -14.10 -9.31
CA SER A 10 12.58 -15.05 -9.23
C SER A 10 13.34 -14.92 -7.92
N VAL A 11 13.59 -13.70 -7.43
CA VAL A 11 14.27 -13.45 -6.14
C VAL A 11 13.45 -14.00 -4.96
N CYS A 12 12.12 -13.81 -4.94
CA CYS A 12 11.27 -14.38 -3.89
C CYS A 12 11.29 -15.92 -3.92
N ARG A 13 11.28 -16.54 -5.12
CA ARG A 13 11.31 -17.99 -5.27
C ARG A 13 12.63 -18.62 -4.82
N GLU A 14 13.75 -17.97 -5.10
CA GLU A 14 15.08 -18.41 -4.66
C GLU A 14 15.23 -18.35 -3.12
N ARG A 15 14.69 -17.28 -2.49
CA ARG A 15 14.76 -17.04 -1.04
C ARG A 15 13.76 -17.84 -0.20
N MET A 16 12.67 -18.34 -0.79
CA MET A 16 11.70 -19.25 -0.15
C MET A 16 12.29 -20.61 0.31
N ARG A 17 13.55 -20.91 -0.02
CA ARG A 17 14.25 -22.11 0.47
C ARG A 17 14.77 -22.00 1.91
N LEU A 18 14.69 -20.81 2.53
CA LEU A 18 15.09 -20.63 3.93
C LEU A 18 13.94 -21.01 4.87
N PRO A 19 14.11 -22.01 5.76
CA PRO A 19 13.08 -22.34 6.75
C PRO A 19 12.84 -21.10 7.61
N TYR A 20 11.56 -20.78 7.87
CA TYR A 20 11.04 -19.61 8.62
C TYR A 20 10.60 -18.38 7.79
N MET A 21 10.91 -18.29 6.49
CA MET A 21 10.53 -17.15 5.63
C MET A 21 9.41 -17.46 4.62
N THR A 22 8.92 -18.71 4.57
CA THR A 22 8.02 -19.18 3.52
C THR A 22 6.71 -18.39 3.47
N ASP A 23 6.03 -18.22 4.60
CA ASP A 23 4.72 -17.56 4.66
C ASP A 23 4.82 -16.05 4.35
N GLN A 24 5.92 -15.41 4.77
CA GLN A 24 6.20 -13.99 4.48
C GLN A 24 6.49 -13.76 3.01
N CYS A 25 7.35 -14.60 2.43
CA CYS A 25 7.66 -14.54 1.01
C CYS A 25 6.44 -14.86 0.14
N GLU A 26 5.56 -15.75 0.58
CA GLU A 26 4.31 -16.06 -0.13
C GLU A 26 3.35 -14.87 -0.12
N GLN A 27 3.18 -14.19 1.02
CA GLN A 27 2.37 -12.97 1.09
C GLN A 27 2.95 -11.83 0.24
N MET A 28 4.26 -11.62 0.28
CA MET A 28 4.92 -10.63 -0.58
C MET A 28 4.77 -10.98 -2.08
N LEU A 29 4.83 -12.27 -2.43
CA LEU A 29 4.58 -12.73 -3.79
C LEU A 29 3.14 -12.46 -4.22
N LYS A 30 2.16 -12.71 -3.33
CA LYS A 30 0.75 -12.41 -3.59
C LYS A 30 0.53 -10.94 -3.86
N ILE A 31 1.10 -10.05 -3.04
CA ILE A 31 1.06 -8.59 -3.28
C ILE A 31 1.69 -8.24 -4.63
N SER A 32 2.86 -8.81 -4.95
CA SER A 32 3.54 -8.57 -6.22
C SER A 32 2.69 -8.98 -7.43
N ASN A 33 1.98 -10.11 -7.33
CA ASN A 33 1.04 -10.55 -8.35
C ASN A 33 -0.16 -9.60 -8.48
N GLU A 34 -0.67 -9.04 -7.39
CA GLU A 34 -1.75 -8.05 -7.40
C GLU A 34 -1.33 -6.75 -8.10
N PHE A 35 -0.09 -6.29 -7.92
CA PHE A 35 0.45 -5.14 -8.66
C PHE A 35 0.41 -5.36 -10.18
N VAL A 36 0.80 -6.56 -10.63
CA VAL A 36 0.76 -6.93 -12.05
C VAL A 36 -0.67 -7.07 -12.54
N ARG A 37 -1.54 -7.74 -11.77
CA ARG A 37 -2.95 -7.98 -12.09
C ARG A 37 -3.73 -6.67 -12.26
N LEU A 38 -3.54 -5.71 -11.36
CA LEU A 38 -4.20 -4.41 -11.38
C LEU A 38 -3.53 -3.39 -12.33
N GLN A 39 -2.40 -3.77 -12.94
CA GLN A 39 -1.57 -2.94 -13.80
C GLN A 39 -1.34 -1.56 -13.18
N VAL A 40 -0.87 -1.52 -11.93
CA VAL A 40 -0.69 -0.26 -11.19
C VAL A 40 0.31 0.63 -11.93
N SER A 41 -0.07 1.88 -12.18
CA SER A 41 0.79 2.87 -12.84
C SER A 41 1.86 3.40 -11.88
N ASN A 42 2.91 4.01 -12.42
CA ASN A 42 3.93 4.64 -11.58
C ASN A 42 3.35 5.77 -10.71
N GLU A 43 2.42 6.58 -11.23
CA GLU A 43 1.79 7.68 -10.48
C GLU A 43 0.96 7.14 -9.30
N GLU A 44 0.17 6.08 -9.54
CA GLU A 44 -0.60 5.40 -8.50
C GLU A 44 0.32 4.78 -7.44
N TYR A 45 1.38 4.08 -7.89
CA TYR A 45 2.34 3.44 -6.99
C TYR A 45 3.07 4.46 -6.09
N LEU A 46 3.47 5.62 -6.63
CA LEU A 46 4.10 6.67 -5.84
C LEU A 46 3.14 7.22 -4.77
N CYS A 47 1.87 7.45 -5.10
CA CYS A 47 0.87 7.87 -4.13
C CYS A 47 0.66 6.80 -3.05
N MET A 48 0.54 5.53 -3.45
CA MET A 48 0.39 4.40 -2.52
C MET A 48 1.57 4.29 -1.56
N LYS A 49 2.82 4.46 -2.02
CA LYS A 49 3.99 4.43 -1.12
C LYS A 49 3.92 5.50 -0.04
N VAL A 50 3.49 6.72 -0.41
CA VAL A 50 3.35 7.80 0.57
C VAL A 50 2.20 7.51 1.53
N LEU A 51 1.05 7.04 1.03
CA LEU A 51 -0.08 6.64 1.88
C LEU A 51 0.26 5.51 2.84
N LEU A 52 1.09 4.55 2.42
CA LEU A 52 1.58 3.48 3.29
C LEU A 52 2.44 4.05 4.42
N LEU A 53 3.36 4.97 4.11
CA LEU A 53 4.15 5.69 5.11
C LEU A 53 3.26 6.49 6.07
N LEU A 54 2.21 7.13 5.55
CA LEU A 54 1.26 7.92 6.32
C LEU A 54 0.17 7.08 7.03
N SER A 55 0.21 5.76 6.91
CA SER A 55 -0.72 4.85 7.61
C SER A 55 -0.15 4.34 8.94
N THR A 56 1.12 4.63 9.18
CA THR A 56 1.92 4.14 10.29
C THR A 56 2.24 5.29 11.23
N VAL A 57 1.70 5.25 12.47
CA VAL A 57 1.89 6.33 13.46
C VAL A 57 2.58 5.77 14.71
N PRO A 58 3.54 6.52 15.31
CA PRO A 58 4.12 6.14 16.59
C PRO A 58 3.05 5.96 17.67
N LYS A 59 3.24 5.00 18.59
CA LYS A 59 2.30 4.78 19.70
C LYS A 59 2.15 6.00 20.61
N ASP A 60 3.19 6.82 20.73
CA ASP A 60 3.19 8.06 21.50
C ASP A 60 2.48 9.22 20.77
N GLY A 61 1.95 8.97 19.56
CA GLY A 61 1.30 9.96 18.70
C GLY A 61 2.28 10.88 17.99
N LEU A 62 1.74 11.75 17.13
CA LEU A 62 2.51 12.80 16.46
C LEU A 62 2.27 14.15 17.14
N LYS A 63 3.34 14.94 17.28
CA LYS A 63 3.26 16.32 17.78
C LYS A 63 2.37 17.21 16.90
N SER A 64 2.25 16.88 15.61
CA SER A 64 1.49 17.64 14.61
C SER A 64 0.55 16.71 13.84
N GLN A 65 -0.35 16.05 14.55
CA GLN A 65 -1.33 15.12 13.95
C GLN A 65 -2.14 15.78 12.82
N SER A 66 -2.59 17.02 13.00
CA SER A 66 -3.39 17.73 11.98
C SER A 66 -2.66 17.88 10.64
N VAL A 67 -1.36 18.17 10.66
CA VAL A 67 -0.53 18.29 9.45
C VAL A 67 -0.37 16.93 8.79
N PHE A 68 -0.23 15.87 9.58
CA PHE A 68 -0.14 14.51 9.07
C PHE A 68 -1.45 14.06 8.40
N GLU A 69 -2.60 14.41 8.99
CA GLU A 69 -3.92 14.16 8.39
C GLU A 69 -4.14 14.95 7.10
N GLU A 70 -3.72 16.21 7.09
CA GLU A 70 -3.80 17.06 5.89
C GLU A 70 -2.95 16.49 4.76
N LEU A 71 -1.72 16.04 5.06
CA LEU A 71 -0.85 15.37 4.10
C LEU A 71 -1.50 14.07 3.59
N ARG A 72 -2.04 13.24 4.48
CA ARG A 72 -2.74 12.00 4.12
C ARG A 72 -3.90 12.30 3.17
N MET A 73 -4.76 13.26 3.52
CA MET A 73 -5.89 13.67 2.70
C MET A 73 -5.44 14.22 1.34
N SER A 74 -4.35 14.97 1.29
CA SER A 74 -3.77 15.45 0.03
C SER A 74 -3.34 14.30 -0.88
N TYR A 75 -2.65 13.29 -0.34
CA TYR A 75 -2.22 12.14 -1.13
C TYR A 75 -3.36 11.21 -1.55
N ILE A 76 -4.44 11.14 -0.76
CA ILE A 76 -5.68 10.47 -1.17
C ILE A 76 -6.26 11.17 -2.41
N LYS A 77 -6.33 12.50 -2.41
CA LYS A 77 -6.80 13.29 -3.56
C LYS A 77 -5.90 13.12 -4.79
N GLU A 78 -4.58 13.12 -4.61
CA GLU A 78 -3.64 12.88 -5.72
C GLU A 78 -3.78 11.47 -6.31
N LEU A 79 -4.05 10.45 -5.48
CA LEU A 79 -4.37 9.11 -5.98
C LEU A 79 -5.65 9.13 -6.83
N GLY A 80 -6.70 9.84 -6.39
CA GLY A 80 -7.92 10.05 -7.16
C GLY A 80 -7.65 10.70 -8.52
N LYS A 81 -6.84 11.76 -8.56
CA LYS A 81 -6.43 12.42 -9.81
C LYS A 81 -5.67 11.49 -10.74
N ALA A 82 -4.74 10.69 -10.21
CA ALA A 82 -3.98 9.72 -11.00
C ALA A 82 -4.89 8.65 -11.63
N ILE A 83 -5.95 8.23 -10.93
CA ILE A 83 -6.95 7.29 -11.45
C ILE A 83 -7.80 7.93 -12.55
N VAL A 84 -8.32 9.14 -12.32
CA VAL A 84 -9.16 9.86 -13.31
C VAL A 84 -8.37 10.14 -14.60
N LYS A 85 -7.08 10.48 -14.48
CA LYS A 85 -6.19 10.70 -15.63
C LYS A 85 -6.04 9.45 -16.51
N ARG A 86 -6.26 8.25 -15.96
CA ARG A 86 -6.16 6.98 -16.68
C ARG A 86 -7.46 6.61 -17.39
N GLU A 87 -8.62 6.89 -16.80
CA GLU A 87 -9.94 6.49 -17.31
C GLU A 87 -10.98 7.57 -16.97
N GLU A 88 -11.69 8.08 -17.98
CA GLU A 88 -12.67 9.16 -17.80
C GLU A 88 -14.03 8.68 -17.23
N ASN A 89 -14.20 7.38 -17.04
CA ASN A 89 -15.45 6.77 -16.55
C ASN A 89 -15.51 6.77 -15.01
N SER A 90 -16.32 7.65 -14.41
CA SER A 90 -16.43 7.80 -12.94
C SER A 90 -16.76 6.52 -12.18
N SER A 91 -17.61 5.63 -12.72
CA SER A 91 -17.95 4.35 -12.08
C SER A 91 -16.78 3.37 -12.04
N LYS A 92 -15.92 3.37 -13.06
CA LYS A 92 -14.68 2.57 -13.08
C LYS A 92 -13.61 3.17 -12.17
N ASN A 93 -13.61 4.49 -12.00
CA ASN A 93 -12.66 5.19 -11.13
C ASN A 93 -12.85 4.83 -9.66
N TRP A 94 -14.10 4.76 -9.18
CA TRP A 94 -14.40 4.31 -7.82
C TRP A 94 -13.99 2.85 -7.57
N GLN A 95 -14.29 1.96 -8.54
CA GLN A 95 -13.87 0.56 -8.45
C GLN A 95 -12.35 0.42 -8.39
N ARG A 96 -11.63 1.19 -9.21
CA ARG A 96 -10.17 1.21 -9.21
C ARG A 96 -9.62 1.74 -7.90
N PHE A 97 -10.19 2.82 -7.38
CA PHE A 97 -9.80 3.39 -6.09
C PHE A 97 -9.92 2.35 -4.98
N TYR A 98 -11.05 1.64 -4.91
CA TYR A 98 -11.27 0.55 -3.96
C TYR A 98 -10.27 -0.61 -4.11
N GLN A 99 -9.93 -1.00 -5.34
CA GLN A 99 -8.94 -2.05 -5.60
C GLN A 99 -7.54 -1.64 -5.10
N LEU A 100 -7.16 -0.37 -5.31
CA LEU A 100 -5.86 0.14 -4.88
C LEU A 100 -5.79 0.29 -3.36
N THR A 101 -6.86 0.72 -2.70
CA THR A 101 -6.90 0.80 -1.23
C THR A 101 -6.87 -0.59 -0.57
N LYS A 102 -7.56 -1.59 -1.15
CA LYS A 102 -7.44 -3.00 -0.72
C LYS A 102 -6.01 -3.54 -0.82
N LEU A 103 -5.30 -3.19 -1.90
CA LEU A 103 -3.91 -3.59 -2.08
C LEU A 103 -3.02 -2.90 -1.03
N LEU A 104 -3.25 -1.61 -0.76
CA LEU A 104 -2.59 -0.86 0.31
C LEU A 104 -2.78 -1.50 1.69
N ASP A 105 -4.00 -1.89 2.03
CA ASP A 105 -4.30 -2.56 3.32
C ASP A 105 -3.52 -3.88 3.45
N SER A 106 -3.50 -4.67 2.37
CA SER A 106 -2.75 -5.93 2.33
C SER A 106 -1.24 -5.71 2.49
N MET A 107 -0.69 -4.64 1.91
CA MET A 107 0.72 -4.26 2.08
C MET A 107 1.03 -3.84 3.51
N HIS A 108 0.14 -3.09 4.13
CA HIS A 108 0.30 -2.65 5.51
C HIS A 108 0.30 -3.83 6.49
N ASP A 109 -0.52 -4.86 6.25
CA ASP A 109 -0.53 -6.08 7.07
C ASP A 109 0.80 -6.84 6.99
N VAL A 110 1.38 -6.98 5.79
CA VAL A 110 2.71 -7.61 5.61
C VAL A 110 3.81 -6.76 6.27
N MET A 111 3.76 -5.44 6.12
CA MET A 111 4.71 -4.53 6.76
C MET A 111 4.65 -4.64 8.28
N ASN A 112 3.45 -4.66 8.86
CA ASN A 112 3.25 -4.88 10.29
C ASN A 112 3.74 -6.26 10.75
N PHE A 113 3.48 -7.31 9.96
CA PHE A 113 3.95 -8.65 10.28
C PHE A 113 5.49 -8.71 10.31
N ILE A 114 6.16 -8.05 9.37
CA ILE A 114 7.63 -7.99 9.33
C ILE A 114 8.18 -7.17 10.50
N LEU A 115 7.60 -6.00 10.80
CA LEU A 115 8.09 -5.10 11.86
C LEU A 115 7.89 -5.66 13.27
N ASN A 116 6.73 -6.26 13.55
CA ASN A 116 6.39 -6.78 14.88
C ASN A 116 7.19 -8.04 15.25
N ASN A 117 7.64 -8.83 14.26
CA ASN A 117 8.44 -10.02 14.51
C ASN A 117 9.95 -9.72 14.70
N GLY A 118 10.40 -8.46 14.55
CA GLY A 118 11.84 -8.14 14.48
C GLY A 118 12.38 -7.08 15.45
N THR A 119 11.57 -6.18 16.03
CA THR A 119 12.16 -4.98 16.66
C THR A 119 11.56 -4.47 17.97
N GLY A 120 10.44 -5.02 18.47
CA GLY A 120 9.83 -4.48 19.70
C GLY A 120 9.38 -3.01 19.61
N VAL A 121 9.45 -2.39 18.42
CA VAL A 121 8.95 -1.05 18.15
C VAL A 121 7.45 -1.17 17.92
N GLY A 122 6.67 -0.70 18.88
CA GLY A 122 5.22 -0.71 18.77
C GLY A 122 4.73 0.34 17.79
N VAL A 123 4.01 -0.06 16.76
CA VAL A 123 3.41 0.83 15.77
C VAL A 123 1.91 0.55 15.65
N SER A 124 1.10 1.60 15.47
CA SER A 124 -0.35 1.48 15.37
C SER A 124 -0.84 1.87 13.98
N ARG A 125 -1.86 1.13 13.48
CA ARG A 125 -2.56 1.45 12.23
C ARG A 125 -3.37 2.73 12.42
N TYR A 126 -3.25 3.67 11.48
CA TYR A 126 -4.12 4.84 11.46
C TYR A 126 -5.48 4.50 10.84
N THR A 127 -6.54 4.54 11.64
CA THR A 127 -7.90 4.09 11.26
C THR A 127 -8.80 5.16 10.65
N GLY A 128 -8.29 6.37 10.38
CA GLY A 128 -9.08 7.48 9.82
C GLY A 128 -9.36 7.37 8.32
N ILE A 129 -10.11 6.35 7.90
CA ILE A 129 -10.90 6.44 6.67
C ILE A 129 -12.34 6.63 7.14
N ASP A 130 -12.79 7.88 7.22
CA ASP A 130 -14.22 8.15 7.31
C ASP A 130 -14.84 7.81 5.95
N ASP A 131 -15.83 6.92 5.96
CA ASP A 131 -16.67 6.51 4.83
C ASP A 131 -17.55 7.67 4.32
N ASN A 132 -16.96 8.82 3.98
CA ASN A 132 -17.68 9.93 3.38
C ASN A 132 -17.59 9.86 1.86
N HIS A 133 -18.78 9.88 1.27
CA HIS A 133 -19.13 9.62 -0.12
C HIS A 133 -18.73 10.74 -1.10
N ASP A 134 -17.63 11.46 -0.85
CA ASP A 134 -17.25 12.65 -1.63
C ASP A 134 -15.73 12.75 -1.85
N ILE A 135 -15.19 11.88 -2.72
CA ILE A 135 -13.93 12.11 -3.45
C ILE A 135 -14.20 12.00 -4.95
#